data_AF-A0A7S4HJC4-F1
#
_entry.id   AF-A0A7S4HJC4-F1
#
_cell.length_a   1.000
_cell.length_b   1.000
_cell.length_c   1.000
_cell.angle_alpha   90.00
_cell.angle_beta   90.00
_cell.angle_gamma   90.00
#
_symmetry.space_group_name_H-M   'P 1'
#
loop_
_entity.id
_entity.type
_entity.pdbx_description
1 polymer ?
#
loop_
_entity_poly.entity_id
_entity_poly.type
_entity_poly.pdbx_seq_one_letter_code
_entity_poly.pdbx_strand_id
1 'polypeptide(L)'
;EWHIGEGIRSGGNTDNVMAGVSTKRTQDFYNILAESDGAASSLKLATKLMRTVHANSRDVIGVAIDLSAEKPFIQLFLNGELQEEFLLGRFRGSVYPSIWLPKADGTATATLVVEEANFRHKSPRAAFLPLKVATARGGSIS
;
A
#
# COMPACT_ATOMS: atom_id res chain seq x y z
N GLU A 1 -8.07 -2.27 0.91
CA GLU A 1 -7.13 -3.29 0.38
C GLU A 1 -6.76 -2.97 -1.07
N TRP A 2 -5.71 -3.58 -1.59
CA TRP A 2 -5.31 -3.50 -3.00
C TRP A 2 -5.65 -4.82 -3.69
N HIS A 3 -6.32 -4.76 -4.84
CA HIS A 3 -6.51 -5.92 -5.72
C HIS A 3 -5.45 -5.88 -6.81
N ILE A 4 -4.60 -6.90 -6.86
CA ILE A 4 -3.57 -7.02 -7.88
C ILE A 4 -4.23 -7.51 -9.17
N GLY A 5 -4.02 -6.74 -10.25
CA GLY A 5 -4.52 -7.07 -11.58
C GLY A 5 -3.59 -8.02 -12.32
N GLU A 6 -3.64 -7.99 -13.65
CA GLU A 6 -2.75 -8.78 -14.50
C GLU A 6 -1.37 -8.12 -14.61
N GLY A 7 -0.40 -8.85 -15.18
CA GLY A 7 0.95 -8.34 -15.44
C GLY A 7 1.96 -8.54 -14.31
N ILE A 8 1.53 -9.03 -13.14
CA ILE A 8 2.45 -9.44 -12.06
C ILE A 8 2.76 -10.93 -12.22
N ARG A 9 4.02 -11.24 -12.53
CA ARG A 9 4.54 -12.61 -12.67
C ARG A 9 5.51 -12.93 -11.53
N SER A 10 5.37 -14.08 -10.89
CA SER A 10 6.41 -14.56 -9.95
C SER A 10 7.63 -15.00 -10.76
N GLY A 11 8.73 -14.26 -10.72
CA GLY A 11 9.92 -14.71 -11.45
C GLY A 11 11.07 -13.72 -11.58
N GLY A 12 11.56 -13.16 -10.46
CA GLY A 12 12.77 -12.35 -10.45
C GLY A 12 12.80 -11.38 -9.27
N ASN A 13 14.00 -11.01 -8.82
CA ASN A 13 14.17 -10.05 -7.70
C ASN A 13 13.56 -8.66 -8.00
N THR A 14 13.29 -8.37 -9.28
CA THR A 14 12.77 -7.11 -9.82
C THR A 14 11.25 -7.03 -9.94
N ASP A 15 10.53 -8.14 -9.78
CA ASP A 15 9.08 -8.22 -10.03
C ASP A 15 8.24 -8.15 -8.75
N ASN A 16 8.85 -7.73 -7.64
CA ASN A 16 8.18 -7.73 -6.37
C ASN A 16 7.36 -6.45 -6.17
N VAL A 17 6.08 -6.61 -5.82
CA VAL A 17 5.20 -5.49 -5.45
C VAL A 17 5.68 -4.89 -4.14
N MET A 18 5.65 -3.57 -3.99
CA MET A 18 5.83 -2.93 -2.68
C MET A 18 4.51 -2.34 -2.21
N ALA A 19 4.09 -2.69 -0.99
CA ALA A 19 2.83 -2.22 -0.42
C ALA A 19 3.00 -1.70 1.00
N GLY A 20 2.10 -0.80 1.40
CA GLY A 20 2.03 -0.23 2.74
C GLY A 20 1.48 1.18 2.69
N VAL A 21 2.21 2.12 3.26
CA VAL A 21 1.84 3.54 3.25
C VAL A 21 3.03 4.42 2.90
N SER A 22 2.76 5.62 2.39
CA SER A 22 3.76 6.67 2.20
C SER A 22 3.42 7.92 3.01
N THR A 23 4.42 8.71 3.35
CA THR A 23 4.26 10.03 3.99
C THR A 23 4.14 11.18 2.98
N LYS A 24 4.17 10.87 1.68
CA LYS A 24 4.11 11.85 0.57
C LYS A 24 3.09 11.42 -0.49
N ARG A 25 2.40 12.39 -1.09
CA ARG A 25 1.30 12.21 -2.06
C ARG A 25 1.70 12.42 -3.54
N THR A 26 2.94 12.84 -3.84
CA THR A 26 3.30 13.33 -5.19
C THR A 26 3.68 12.22 -6.16
N GLN A 27 3.27 12.32 -7.43
CA GLN A 27 3.55 11.32 -8.47
C GLN A 27 5.06 11.21 -8.78
N ASP A 28 5.81 12.31 -8.62
CA ASP A 28 7.28 12.32 -8.72
C ASP A 28 7.95 11.33 -7.77
N PHE A 29 7.33 11.01 -6.63
CA PHE A 29 7.81 9.99 -5.70
C PHE A 29 7.89 8.59 -6.34
N TYR A 30 6.88 8.24 -7.14
CA TYR A 30 6.80 6.93 -7.81
C TYR A 30 7.70 6.85 -9.05
N ASN A 31 7.87 7.97 -9.76
CA ASN A 31 8.78 8.05 -10.92
C ASN A 31 10.24 7.84 -10.49
N ILE A 32 10.68 8.49 -9.41
CA ILE A 32 12.04 8.34 -8.89
C ILE A 32 12.25 6.90 -8.37
N LEU A 33 11.23 6.25 -7.75
CA LEU A 33 11.35 4.85 -7.31
C LEU A 33 11.59 3.89 -8.48
N ALA A 34 10.96 4.18 -9.62
CA ALA A 34 11.06 3.35 -10.80
C ALA A 34 12.27 3.68 -11.71
N GLU A 35 13.07 4.68 -11.34
CA GLU A 35 14.32 5.10 -12.01
C GLU A 35 15.57 4.81 -11.16
N SER A 36 15.39 4.54 -9.87
CA SER A 36 16.48 4.22 -8.98
C SER A 36 16.39 2.75 -8.57
N ASP A 37 17.48 2.00 -8.75
CA ASP A 37 17.71 0.67 -8.15
C ASP A 37 17.83 0.78 -6.60
N GLY A 38 16.85 1.40 -5.94
CA GLY A 38 16.76 1.54 -4.48
C GLY A 38 17.72 2.55 -3.83
N ALA A 39 18.43 3.39 -4.60
CA ALA A 39 19.58 4.15 -4.10
C ALA A 39 19.36 5.64 -3.74
N ALA A 40 18.21 6.26 -3.98
CA ALA A 40 18.04 7.67 -3.56
C ALA A 40 17.67 7.77 -2.07
N SER A 41 18.48 8.49 -1.30
CA SER A 41 18.32 8.66 0.16
C SER A 41 16.99 9.29 0.57
N SER A 42 16.38 10.11 -0.27
CA SER A 42 15.03 10.69 -0.07
C SER A 42 13.90 9.70 -0.34
N LEU A 43 14.11 8.71 -1.24
CA LEU A 43 13.19 7.60 -1.47
C LEU A 43 13.16 6.65 -0.28
N LYS A 44 14.34 6.30 0.26
CA LYS A 44 14.46 5.47 1.47
C LYS A 44 13.64 5.99 2.66
N LEU A 45 13.40 7.30 2.72
CA LEU A 45 12.61 7.94 3.79
C LEU A 45 11.11 7.82 3.57
N ALA A 46 10.61 8.00 2.34
CA ALA A 46 9.18 7.99 2.04
C ALA A 46 8.62 6.60 1.71
N THR A 47 9.48 5.63 1.36
CA THR A 47 9.15 4.19 1.20
C THR A 47 9.46 3.37 2.42
N LYS A 48 9.98 3.98 3.49
CA LYS A 48 10.35 3.30 4.75
C LYS A 48 9.21 2.48 5.34
N LEU A 49 7.97 2.89 5.04
CA LEU A 49 6.73 2.28 5.50
C LEU A 49 6.06 1.37 4.46
N MET A 50 6.76 1.06 3.36
CA MET A 50 6.37 0.06 2.37
C MET A 50 7.27 -1.17 2.53
N ARG A 51 6.73 -2.34 2.19
CA ARG A 51 7.48 -3.60 2.19
C ARG A 51 7.23 -4.36 0.90
N THR A 52 8.25 -5.10 0.51
CA THR A 52 8.19 -6.06 -0.58
C THR A 52 7.19 -7.15 -0.21
N VAL A 53 6.18 -7.34 -1.05
CA VAL A 53 5.17 -8.40 -0.93
C VAL A 53 5.28 -9.26 -2.17
N HIS A 54 5.43 -10.57 -1.97
CA HIS A 54 5.46 -11.55 -3.05
C HIS A 54 4.04 -11.87 -3.52
N ALA A 55 3.39 -10.88 -4.14
CA ALA A 55 2.05 -11.02 -4.68
C ALA A 55 2.08 -11.47 -6.14
N ASN A 56 1.08 -12.24 -6.53
CA ASN A 56 0.81 -12.66 -7.90
C ASN A 56 -0.39 -11.91 -8.48
N SER A 57 -0.61 -12.09 -9.78
CA SER A 57 -1.83 -11.64 -10.43
C SER A 57 -3.06 -12.19 -9.70
N ARG A 58 -4.06 -11.33 -9.47
CA ARG A 58 -5.32 -11.60 -8.73
C ARG A 58 -5.22 -11.70 -7.21
N ASP A 59 -4.02 -11.63 -6.63
CA ASP A 59 -3.86 -11.57 -5.18
C ASP A 59 -4.44 -10.28 -4.60
N VAL A 60 -4.69 -10.30 -3.30
CA VAL A 60 -5.18 -9.16 -2.53
C VAL A 60 -4.19 -8.80 -1.45
N ILE A 61 -3.80 -7.53 -1.40
CA ILE A 61 -2.94 -7.00 -0.35
C ILE A 61 -3.75 -6.11 0.59
N GLY A 62 -3.89 -6.54 1.84
CA GLY A 62 -4.46 -5.75 2.92
C GLY A 62 -3.41 -4.85 3.56
N VAL A 63 -3.77 -3.61 3.87
CA VAL A 63 -2.97 -2.69 4.67
C VAL A 63 -3.84 -2.21 5.83
N ALA A 64 -3.44 -2.52 7.06
CA ALA A 64 -4.10 -2.02 8.26
C ALA A 64 -3.16 -1.11 9.04
N ILE A 65 -3.72 -0.09 9.68
CA ILE A 65 -2.97 0.89 10.45
C ILE A 65 -3.63 0.97 11.83
N ASP A 66 -2.83 0.75 12.87
CA ASP A 66 -3.25 1.02 14.24
C ASP A 66 -2.59 2.32 14.72
N LEU A 67 -3.42 3.33 14.95
CA LEU A 67 -3.01 4.63 15.49
C LEU A 67 -3.28 4.74 17.00
N SER A 68 -3.95 3.76 17.61
CA SER A 68 -4.39 3.80 19.01
C SER A 68 -3.27 3.43 19.99
N ALA A 69 -2.29 2.66 19.53
CA ALA A 69 -1.12 2.30 20.33
C ALA A 69 -0.20 3.50 20.57
N GLU A 70 0.50 3.53 21.71
CA GLU A 70 1.56 4.51 22.00
C GLU A 70 2.62 4.60 20.89
N LYS A 71 2.77 3.50 20.13
CA LYS A 71 3.61 3.41 18.94
C LYS A 71 2.72 2.97 17.78
N PRO A 72 2.30 3.89 16.89
CA PRO A 72 1.56 3.54 15.69
C PRO A 72 2.29 2.48 14.88
N PHE A 73 1.53 1.53 14.36
CA PHE A 73 2.08 0.46 13.53
C PHE A 73 1.22 0.17 12.30
N ILE A 74 1.85 -0.39 11.27
CA ILE A 74 1.19 -0.88 10.06
C ILE A 74 1.31 -2.40 10.04
N GLN A 75 0.25 -3.07 9.60
CA GLN A 75 0.22 -4.51 9.32
C GLN A 75 -0.11 -4.73 7.84
N LEU A 76 0.56 -5.72 7.24
CA LEU A 76 0.29 -6.17 5.89
C LEU A 76 -0.36 -7.54 5.90
N PHE A 77 -1.27 -7.75 4.95
CA PHE A 77 -1.96 -9.01 4.74
C PHE A 77 -1.84 -9.40 3.28
N LEU A 78 -1.61 -10.68 3.01
CA LEU A 78 -1.67 -11.24 1.67
C LEU A 78 -2.78 -12.28 1.65
N ASN A 79 -3.79 -12.07 0.80
CA ASN A 79 -4.96 -12.95 0.69
C ASN A 79 -5.67 -13.22 2.03
N GLY A 80 -5.68 -12.22 2.92
CA GLY A 80 -6.28 -12.30 4.26
C GLY A 80 -5.33 -12.78 5.37
N GLU A 81 -4.17 -13.33 5.02
CA GLU A 81 -3.20 -13.85 5.98
C GLU A 81 -2.20 -12.77 6.43
N LEU A 82 -1.99 -12.65 7.74
CA LEU A 82 -1.04 -11.69 8.31
C LEU A 82 0.37 -12.03 7.88
N GLN A 83 1.10 -11.02 7.39
CA GLN A 83 2.52 -11.13 7.12
C GLN A 83 3.29 -10.64 8.36
N GLU A 84 3.63 -11.57 9.26
CA GLU A 84 4.18 -11.26 10.59
C GLU A 84 5.52 -10.51 10.55
N GLU A 85 6.29 -10.75 9.48
CA GLU A 85 7.55 -10.09 9.19
C GLU A 85 7.40 -8.59 8.87
N PHE A 86 6.17 -8.11 8.63
CA PHE A 86 5.88 -6.74 8.19
C PHE A 86 5.16 -5.90 9.25
N LEU A 87 5.54 -6.04 10.52
CA LEU A 87 5.15 -5.10 11.56
C LEU A 87 6.01 -3.83 11.49
N LEU A 88 5.44 -2.74 10.98
CA LEU A 88 6.15 -1.48 10.81
C LEU A 88 5.87 -0.53 11.97
N GLY A 89 6.79 -0.45 12.92
CA GLY A 89 6.66 0.45 14.06
C GLY A 89 7.17 1.88 13.78
N ARG A 90 6.53 2.86 14.43
CA ARG A 90 6.99 4.26 14.61
C ARG A 90 7.00 5.11 13.33
N PHE A 91 5.84 5.66 13.00
CA PHE A 91 5.72 6.80 12.09
C PHE A 91 5.00 7.97 12.76
N ARG A 92 5.15 9.17 12.21
CA ARG A 92 4.49 10.40 12.66
C ARG A 92 3.92 11.14 11.45
N GLY A 93 2.81 11.84 11.66
CA GLY A 93 2.14 12.64 10.63
C GLY A 93 1.20 11.83 9.74
N SER A 94 0.72 12.47 8.68
CA SER A 94 -0.22 11.87 7.73
C SER A 94 0.45 10.79 6.89
N VAL A 95 -0.28 9.71 6.66
CA VAL A 95 0.11 8.60 5.79
C VAL A 95 -0.98 8.34 4.76
N TYR A 96 -0.56 7.88 3.59
CA TYR A 96 -1.43 7.59 2.47
C TYR A 96 -1.25 6.11 2.08
N PRO A 97 -2.34 5.36 1.82
CA PRO A 97 -2.22 4.02 1.26
C PRO A 97 -1.46 4.08 -0.06
N SER A 98 -0.45 3.22 -0.20
CA SER A 98 0.48 3.30 -1.33
C SER A 98 0.86 1.90 -1.80
N ILE A 99 0.92 1.74 -3.11
CA ILE A 99 1.44 0.55 -3.78
C ILE A 99 2.41 0.99 -4.88
N TRP A 100 3.46 0.22 -5.05
CA TRP A 100 4.34 0.31 -6.20
C TRP A 100 4.33 -1.01 -6.94
N LEU A 101 4.21 -0.91 -8.26
CA LEU A 101 4.20 -2.05 -9.16
C LEU A 101 5.48 -2.05 -9.98
N PRO A 102 6.10 -3.22 -10.18
CA PRO A 102 7.29 -3.34 -11.03
C PRO A 102 6.96 -2.96 -12.48
N LYS A 103 7.93 -2.32 -13.14
CA LYS A 103 7.81 -1.83 -14.53
C LYS A 103 7.92 -2.93 -15.60
N ALA A 104 7.99 -4.21 -15.23
CA ALA A 104 8.53 -5.29 -16.07
C ALA A 104 7.94 -5.38 -17.50
N ASP A 105 6.67 -5.01 -17.70
CA ASP A 105 6.06 -4.96 -19.04
C ASP A 105 5.02 -3.83 -19.22
N GLY A 106 4.84 -2.95 -18.24
CA GLY A 106 3.83 -1.88 -18.26
C GLY A 106 2.38 -2.36 -18.20
N THR A 107 2.13 -3.66 -18.03
CA THR A 107 0.77 -4.24 -17.92
C THR A 107 0.32 -4.45 -16.48
N ALA A 108 1.28 -4.39 -15.55
CA ALA A 108 1.03 -4.49 -14.12
C ALA A 108 0.02 -3.44 -13.64
N THR A 109 -1.10 -3.91 -13.07
CA THR A 109 -2.15 -3.04 -12.52
C THR A 109 -2.48 -3.38 -11.08
N ALA A 110 -2.97 -2.40 -10.33
CA ALA A 110 -3.54 -2.60 -9.01
C ALA A 110 -4.66 -1.59 -8.77
N THR A 111 -5.71 -2.05 -8.09
CA THR A 111 -6.88 -1.22 -7.76
C THR A 111 -6.98 -1.06 -6.25
N LEU A 112 -7.07 0.19 -5.79
CA LEU A 112 -7.35 0.49 -4.38
C LEU A 112 -8.84 0.34 -4.11
N VAL A 113 -9.18 -0.56 -3.19
CA VAL A 113 -10.56 -0.75 -2.69
C VAL A 113 -10.64 -0.23 -1.27
N VAL A 114 -11.52 0.74 -1.03
CA VAL A 114 -11.72 1.40 0.27
C VAL A 114 -13.07 1.08 0.89
N GLU A 115 -14.07 0.73 0.07
CA GLU A 115 -15.40 0.33 0.53
C GLU A 115 -15.38 -1.11 1.02
N GLU A 116 -15.74 -1.31 2.29
CA GLU A 116 -15.71 -2.62 2.95
C GLU A 116 -16.59 -3.67 2.27
N ALA A 117 -17.74 -3.26 1.72
CA ALA A 117 -18.64 -4.16 0.98
C ALA A 117 -17.97 -4.83 -0.23
N ASN A 118 -16.90 -4.24 -0.75
CA ASN A 118 -16.15 -4.72 -1.90
C ASN A 118 -14.84 -5.44 -1.51
N PHE A 119 -14.59 -5.63 -0.21
CA PHE A 119 -13.41 -6.36 0.24
C PHE A 119 -13.56 -7.86 -0.04
N ARG A 120 -12.53 -8.48 -0.62
CA ARG A 120 -12.49 -9.93 -0.86
C ARG A 120 -12.13 -10.69 0.42
N HIS A 121 -11.31 -10.08 1.27
CA HIS A 121 -10.95 -10.63 2.56
C HIS A 121 -11.45 -9.68 3.65
N LYS A 122 -12.21 -10.23 4.60
CA LYS A 122 -12.66 -9.45 5.75
C LYS A 122 -11.46 -9.01 6.57
N SER A 123 -11.59 -7.88 7.26
CA SER A 123 -10.59 -7.46 8.23
C SER A 123 -10.33 -8.60 9.22
N PRO A 124 -9.09 -9.08 9.36
CA PRO A 124 -8.75 -10.21 10.23
C PRO A 124 -8.89 -9.87 11.72
N ARG A 125 -9.15 -8.60 12.07
CA ARG A 125 -9.52 -8.16 13.42
C ARG A 125 -10.74 -7.26 13.39
N ALA A 126 -11.68 -7.50 14.30
CA ALA A 126 -12.88 -6.69 14.50
C ALA A 126 -12.62 -5.21 14.86
N ALA A 127 -11.36 -4.82 15.07
CA ALA A 127 -10.96 -3.49 15.51
C ALA A 127 -10.54 -2.53 14.36
N PHE A 128 -10.29 -3.03 13.15
CA PHE A 128 -9.95 -2.16 12.02
C PHE A 128 -11.20 -1.75 11.24
N LEU A 129 -11.30 -0.45 10.98
CA LEU A 129 -12.38 0.14 10.19
C LEU A 129 -11.90 0.43 8.77
N PRO A 130 -12.77 0.35 7.75
CA PRO A 130 -12.42 0.75 6.40
C PRO A 130 -12.00 2.23 6.32
N LEU A 131 -11.14 2.54 5.36
CA LEU A 131 -10.73 3.93 5.13
C LEU A 131 -11.94 4.75 4.68
N LYS A 132 -12.29 5.78 5.45
CA LYS A 132 -13.34 6.73 5.07
C LYS A 132 -12.77 7.74 4.08
N VAL A 133 -13.29 7.74 2.87
CA VAL A 133 -12.97 8.77 1.88
C VAL A 133 -13.70 10.05 2.28
N ALA A 134 -12.95 11.12 2.56
CA ALA A 134 -13.53 12.43 2.73
C ALA A 134 -14.12 12.89 1.38
N THR A 135 -15.44 12.86 1.25
CA THR A 135 -16.13 13.48 0.13
C THR A 135 -16.01 14.98 0.32
N ALA A 136 -15.18 15.65 -0.48
CA ALA A 136 -15.20 17.10 -0.54
C ALA A 136 -16.59 17.51 -1.02
N ARG A 137 -17.44 18.01 -0.11
CA ARG A 137 -18.67 18.69 -0.51
C ARG A 137 -18.22 19.89 -1.33
N GLY A 138 -18.50 19.86 -2.63
CA GLY A 138 -18.33 21.01 -3.50
C GLY A 138 -19.10 22.17 -2.89
N GLY A 139 -18.38 23.12 -2.30
CA GLY A 139 -18.95 24.40 -1.92
C GLY A 139 -19.32 25.11 -3.21
N SER A 140 -20.61 25.08 -3.55
CA SER A 140 -21.17 26.05 -4.48
C SER A 140 -21.10 27.40 -3.78
N ILE A 141 -20.13 28.21 -4.16
CA ILE A 141 -20.14 29.64 -3.85
C ILE A 141 -21.16 30.23 -4.82
N SER A 142 -22.36 30.50 -4.31
CA SER A 142 -23.34 31.40 -4.94
C SER A 142 -23.00 32.84 -4.59
#